data_AF-A0A9D9WYG7-F1
#
_entry.id   AF-A0A9D9WYG7-F1
#
_cell.length_a   1.000
_cell.length_b   1.000
_cell.length_c   1.000
_cell.angle_alpha   90.00
_cell.angle_beta   90.00
_cell.angle_gamma   90.00
#
_symmetry.space_group_name_H-M   'P 1'
#
loop_
_entity.id
_entity.type
_entity.pdbx_description
1 polymer ?
#
loop_
_entity_poly.entity_id
_entity_poly.type
_entity_poly.pdbx_seq_one_letter_code
_entity_poly.pdbx_strand_id
1 'polypeptide(L)'
;MKFTFLTVLLSLTLFASGCFKASTGDASNGAQAGAGNANTASQNKPVNAAPANAVVAKPAGDKCNNLKLSGKNFIAKQSFPIDFEPFPGGCFATFGSKEDMLDEKDVPRGSTFHIFKGGKSVLELPDAFDGQAACWVEAVSFKDLNGDGKTDIIMAGSCLAAKDSYPSNAVYVNNGSRFTTDAEANSKLNELKSAKAIEDYVSSHMKSFF
;
A
#
# COMPACT_ATOMS: atom_id res chain seq x y z
N MET A 1 25.77 -52.80 1.39
CA MET A 1 26.12 -51.64 0.55
C MET A 1 26.13 -50.40 1.46
N LYS A 2 27.28 -49.73 1.54
CA LYS A 2 27.56 -48.55 2.39
C LYS A 2 27.08 -47.27 1.71
N PHE A 3 26.63 -46.26 2.46
CA PHE A 3 26.88 -44.81 2.26
C PHE A 3 26.48 -44.08 3.55
N THR A 4 27.38 -43.95 4.53
CA THR A 4 28.30 -42.82 4.80
C THR A 4 27.59 -41.53 5.20
N PHE A 5 27.66 -41.22 6.50
CA PHE A 5 27.28 -39.95 7.14
C PHE A 5 28.17 -38.80 6.64
N LEU A 6 27.58 -37.61 6.42
CA LEU A 6 28.34 -36.36 6.32
C LEU A 6 27.67 -35.29 7.20
N THR A 7 28.23 -35.13 8.40
CA THR A 7 27.98 -34.03 9.32
C THR A 7 28.68 -32.77 8.79
N VAL A 8 27.94 -31.68 8.63
CA VAL A 8 28.52 -30.36 8.38
C VAL A 8 28.39 -29.55 9.66
N LEU A 9 29.53 -29.38 10.36
CA LEU A 9 29.70 -28.33 11.36
C LEU A 9 29.89 -27.00 10.62
N LEU A 10 29.10 -25.99 10.97
CA LEU A 10 29.42 -24.60 10.64
C LEU A 10 29.46 -23.77 11.93
N SER A 11 30.67 -23.64 12.45
CA SER A 11 31.08 -22.65 13.45
C SER A 11 31.33 -21.31 12.77
N LEU A 12 30.78 -20.19 13.28
CA LEU A 12 31.32 -18.86 12.98
C LEU A 12 31.03 -17.84 14.12
N THR A 13 32.05 -17.69 14.96
CA THR A 13 32.62 -16.47 15.58
C THR A 13 31.72 -15.32 16.07
N LEU A 14 31.81 -15.09 17.39
CA LEU A 14 31.56 -13.82 18.07
C LEU A 14 32.49 -12.70 17.55
N PHE A 15 31.95 -11.50 17.34
CA PHE A 15 32.73 -10.26 17.37
C PHE A 15 32.43 -9.46 18.64
N ALA A 16 33.51 -9.10 19.33
CA ALA A 16 33.53 -8.28 20.52
C ALA A 16 33.58 -6.78 20.18
N SER A 17 32.89 -6.01 21.03
CA SER A 17 33.15 -4.65 21.54
C SER A 17 34.09 -3.70 20.78
N GLY A 18 33.54 -2.53 20.44
CA GLY A 18 34.29 -1.29 20.21
C GLY A 18 33.53 -0.08 20.75
N CYS A 19 34.00 0.49 21.85
CA CYS A 19 33.54 1.75 22.43
C CYS A 19 34.02 2.94 21.59
N PHE A 20 33.17 3.95 21.35
CA PHE A 20 33.62 5.34 21.14
C PHE A 20 32.76 6.34 21.92
N LYS A 21 33.47 7.37 22.39
CA LYS A 21 33.15 8.28 23.49
C LYS A 21 32.03 9.28 23.19
N ALA A 22 31.36 9.64 24.29
CA ALA A 22 30.54 10.84 24.44
C ALA A 22 31.32 12.13 24.16
N SER A 23 30.64 13.09 23.53
CA SER A 23 31.01 14.51 23.55
C SER A 23 29.92 15.26 24.32
N THR A 24 30.32 15.81 25.46
CA THR A 24 29.59 16.79 26.26
C THR A 24 29.61 18.16 25.56
N GLY A 25 28.49 18.86 25.59
CA GLY A 25 28.37 20.28 25.25
C GLY A 25 27.08 20.83 25.83
N ASP A 26 27.22 21.55 26.93
CA ASP A 26 26.19 22.09 27.83
C ASP A 26 25.49 23.34 27.30
N ALA A 27 24.26 23.57 27.82
CA ALA A 27 23.62 24.84 28.18
C ALA A 27 23.39 25.92 27.08
N SER A 28 22.30 26.70 27.01
CA SER A 28 21.23 27.02 27.95
C SER A 28 20.17 27.93 27.28
N ASN A 29 18.95 27.86 27.84
CA ASN A 29 17.95 28.91 28.09
C ASN A 29 17.38 29.82 26.99
N GLY A 30 16.04 29.96 27.04
CA GLY A 30 15.39 31.24 26.78
C GLY A 30 13.97 31.17 26.21
N ALA A 31 12.98 30.84 27.04
CA ALA A 31 11.58 31.18 26.76
C ALA A 31 11.35 32.70 26.93
N GLN A 32 10.48 33.32 26.13
CA GLN A 32 9.31 34.09 26.61
C GLN A 32 8.51 34.69 25.44
N ALA A 33 7.19 34.59 25.54
CA ALA A 33 6.18 35.27 24.75
C ALA A 33 6.15 36.80 24.98
N GLY A 34 5.61 37.53 24.00
CA GLY A 34 5.23 38.94 24.15
C GLY A 34 4.20 39.34 23.08
N ALA A 35 2.97 39.56 23.51
CA ALA A 35 1.89 40.15 22.73
C ALA A 35 2.11 41.66 22.53
N GLY A 36 1.69 42.20 21.38
CA GLY A 36 1.76 43.62 21.03
C GLY A 36 0.76 43.97 19.93
N ASN A 37 0.08 45.10 20.11
CA ASN A 37 -1.23 45.45 19.57
C ASN A 37 -1.17 46.22 18.22
N ALA A 38 -2.19 46.00 17.38
CA ALA A 38 -2.93 46.94 16.51
C ALA A 38 -2.27 47.93 15.51
N ASN A 39 -2.92 47.96 14.33
CA ASN A 39 -3.28 49.10 13.45
C ASN A 39 -2.38 49.52 12.25
N THR A 40 -2.90 49.15 11.06
CA THR A 40 -3.11 49.96 9.84
C THR A 40 -2.06 50.97 9.38
N ALA A 41 -1.50 50.74 8.19
CA ALA A 41 -1.46 51.73 7.09
C ALA A 41 -1.05 51.06 5.76
N SER A 42 -1.90 51.25 4.76
CA SER A 42 -1.65 50.96 3.34
C SER A 42 -0.65 51.96 2.77
N GLN A 43 0.41 51.50 2.09
CA GLN A 43 1.07 52.23 1.00
C GLN A 43 1.67 51.27 -0.05
N ASN A 44 1.31 51.53 -1.31
CA ASN A 44 1.73 50.84 -2.54
C ASN A 44 3.14 51.25 -2.99
N LYS A 45 3.98 50.29 -3.42
CA LYS A 45 4.96 50.42 -4.53
C LYS A 45 5.52 49.04 -4.94
N PRO A 46 6.06 48.86 -6.17
CA PRO A 46 5.86 47.65 -6.96
C PRO A 46 7.15 46.82 -7.15
N VAL A 47 7.01 45.77 -7.97
CA VAL A 47 8.04 45.09 -8.78
C VAL A 47 8.72 43.87 -8.13
N ASN A 48 8.22 42.67 -8.42
CA ASN A 48 8.82 41.74 -9.40
C ASN A 48 8.02 40.43 -9.42
N ALA A 49 7.37 40.14 -10.54
CA ALA A 49 6.70 38.87 -10.76
C ALA A 49 7.77 37.78 -10.93
N ALA A 50 7.94 36.92 -9.91
CA ALA A 50 8.58 35.64 -10.09
C ALA A 50 7.73 34.79 -11.07
N PRO A 51 8.34 33.98 -11.95
CA PRO A 51 7.57 33.16 -12.86
C PRO A 51 6.73 32.20 -12.03
N ALA A 52 5.42 32.25 -12.23
CA ALA A 52 4.52 31.26 -11.67
C ALA A 52 4.96 29.91 -12.23
N ASN A 53 5.59 29.08 -11.38
CA ASN A 53 5.65 27.65 -11.61
C ASN A 53 4.19 27.23 -11.77
N ALA A 54 3.78 26.98 -13.02
CA ALA A 54 2.51 26.40 -13.31
C ALA A 54 2.49 25.04 -12.61
N VAL A 55 1.88 25.00 -11.43
CA VAL A 55 1.48 23.76 -10.81
C VAL A 55 0.50 23.16 -11.81
N VAL A 56 0.97 22.20 -12.60
CA VAL A 56 0.11 21.42 -13.47
C VAL A 56 -0.98 20.87 -12.56
N ALA A 57 -2.21 21.34 -12.76
CA ALA A 57 -3.34 20.89 -11.97
C ALA A 57 -3.41 19.37 -12.15
N LYS A 58 -3.24 18.64 -11.03
CA LYS A 58 -3.44 17.19 -10.97
C LYS A 58 -4.76 16.86 -11.69
N PRO A 59 -4.78 15.89 -12.62
CA PRO A 59 -6.01 15.48 -13.28
C PRO A 59 -7.09 15.29 -12.22
N ALA A 60 -8.30 15.82 -12.45
CA ALA A 60 -9.42 15.56 -11.57
C ALA A 60 -9.59 14.04 -11.46
N GLY A 61 -9.18 13.49 -10.32
CA GLY A 61 -9.13 12.04 -10.14
C GLY A 61 -10.51 11.43 -10.36
N ASP A 62 -10.54 10.23 -10.92
CA ASP A 62 -11.77 9.47 -11.05
C ASP A 62 -12.44 9.41 -9.67
N LYS A 63 -13.76 9.63 -9.62
CA LYS A 63 -14.51 9.60 -8.36
C LYS A 63 -14.64 8.19 -7.75
N CYS A 64 -14.05 7.18 -8.39
CA CYS A 64 -14.08 5.77 -8.02
C CYS A 64 -15.46 5.27 -7.60
N ASN A 65 -16.47 5.73 -8.32
CA ASN A 65 -17.87 5.39 -8.08
C ASN A 65 -18.52 4.89 -9.37
N ASN A 66 -19.47 3.97 -9.23
CA ASN A 66 -20.28 3.46 -10.34
C ASN A 66 -19.45 2.93 -11.53
N LEU A 67 -18.26 2.38 -11.27
CA LEU A 67 -17.43 1.76 -12.29
C LEU A 67 -18.12 0.48 -12.81
N LYS A 68 -17.90 0.14 -14.07
CA LYS A 68 -18.60 -0.97 -14.74
C LYS A 68 -17.61 -1.95 -15.34
N LEU A 69 -17.88 -3.22 -15.12
CA LEU A 69 -17.21 -4.34 -15.76
C LEU A 69 -18.25 -5.42 -16.06
N SER A 70 -18.19 -6.01 -17.27
CA SER A 70 -19.19 -6.99 -17.71
C SER A 70 -19.21 -8.20 -16.78
N GLY A 71 -20.41 -8.73 -16.46
CA GLY A 71 -20.55 -9.90 -15.58
C GLY A 71 -20.16 -9.66 -14.10
N LYS A 72 -19.84 -8.42 -13.72
CA LYS A 72 -19.34 -8.10 -12.38
C LYS A 72 -20.18 -7.04 -11.65
N ASN A 73 -20.17 -7.11 -10.33
CA ASN A 73 -20.75 -6.14 -9.41
C ASN A 73 -19.65 -5.25 -8.83
N PHE A 74 -19.75 -3.94 -9.01
CA PHE A 74 -18.79 -3.00 -8.44
C PHE A 74 -18.98 -2.85 -6.94
N ILE A 75 -17.88 -2.93 -6.18
CA ILE A 75 -17.90 -2.85 -4.71
C ILE A 75 -17.27 -1.53 -4.28
N ALA A 76 -18.09 -0.49 -4.22
CA ALA A 76 -17.64 0.88 -3.95
C ALA A 76 -16.88 1.02 -2.62
N LYS A 77 -17.28 0.28 -1.57
CA LYS A 77 -16.62 0.31 -0.26
C LYS A 77 -15.22 -0.30 -0.25
N GLN A 78 -14.88 -1.07 -1.27
CA GLN A 78 -13.58 -1.74 -1.44
C GLN A 78 -12.81 -1.14 -2.63
N SER A 79 -13.18 0.06 -3.05
CA SER A 79 -12.58 0.76 -4.19
C SER A 79 -12.13 2.14 -3.76
N PHE A 80 -10.92 2.52 -4.16
CA PHE A 80 -10.21 3.66 -3.60
C PHE A 80 -9.58 4.50 -4.71
N PRO A 81 -9.61 5.84 -4.61
CA PRO A 81 -8.85 6.69 -5.50
C PRO A 81 -7.35 6.46 -5.30
N ILE A 82 -6.61 6.51 -6.40
CA ILE A 82 -5.15 6.40 -6.39
C ILE A 82 -4.54 7.60 -7.09
N ASP A 83 -3.34 7.96 -6.66
CA ASP A 83 -2.58 9.04 -7.27
C ASP A 83 -1.08 8.79 -7.22
N PHE A 84 -0.67 7.65 -7.76
CA PHE A 84 0.72 7.29 -7.92
C PHE A 84 0.99 6.92 -9.37
N GLU A 85 2.24 7.07 -9.81
CA GLU A 85 2.65 6.68 -11.16
C GLU A 85 2.63 5.15 -11.33
N PRO A 86 2.25 4.62 -12.52
CA PRO A 86 1.88 5.34 -13.75
C PRO A 86 0.38 5.69 -13.85
N PHE A 87 -0.36 5.64 -12.73
CA PHE A 87 -1.82 5.76 -12.70
C PHE A 87 -2.34 6.98 -11.92
N PRO A 88 -1.77 8.20 -12.09
CA PRO A 88 -2.28 9.36 -11.38
C PRO A 88 -3.74 9.63 -11.75
N GLY A 89 -4.53 10.02 -10.76
CA GLY A 89 -5.97 10.25 -10.86
C GLY A 89 -6.83 9.02 -11.18
N GLY A 90 -6.30 7.79 -11.01
CA GLY A 90 -7.04 6.55 -11.27
C GLY A 90 -7.81 6.02 -10.05
N CYS A 91 -8.27 4.78 -10.16
CA CYS A 91 -8.90 4.02 -9.07
C CYS A 91 -8.30 2.62 -8.94
N PHE A 92 -8.04 2.19 -7.70
CA PHE A 92 -8.08 0.77 -7.36
C PHE A 92 -9.55 0.37 -7.23
N ALA A 93 -10.02 -0.59 -8.02
CA ALA A 93 -11.42 -0.96 -8.10
C ALA A 93 -11.60 -2.46 -7.83
N THR A 94 -12.52 -2.76 -6.91
CA THR A 94 -12.89 -4.13 -6.55
C THR A 94 -14.24 -4.49 -7.14
N PHE A 95 -14.31 -5.69 -7.72
CA PHE A 95 -15.49 -6.23 -8.36
C PHE A 95 -15.77 -7.66 -7.91
N GLY A 96 -17.00 -7.95 -7.50
CA GLY A 96 -17.48 -9.31 -7.26
C GLY A 96 -18.08 -9.93 -8.51
N SER A 97 -18.05 -11.26 -8.62
CA SER A 97 -18.71 -12.04 -9.67
C SER A 97 -20.23 -12.00 -9.51
N LYS A 98 -20.99 -11.70 -10.57
CA LYS A 98 -22.47 -11.83 -10.53
C LYS A 98 -22.93 -13.28 -10.47
N GLU A 99 -22.11 -14.20 -10.97
CA GLU A 99 -22.43 -15.63 -11.01
C GLU A 99 -22.17 -16.28 -9.65
N ASP A 100 -21.09 -15.88 -8.97
CA ASP A 100 -20.73 -16.46 -7.66
C ASP A 100 -21.45 -15.77 -6.49
N MET A 101 -21.91 -14.53 -6.67
CA MET A 101 -22.69 -13.80 -5.67
C MET A 101 -24.14 -14.29 -5.66
N LEU A 102 -24.46 -15.23 -4.77
CA LEU A 102 -25.81 -15.78 -4.62
C LEU A 102 -26.77 -14.85 -3.83
N ASP A 103 -26.24 -13.99 -2.96
CA ASP A 103 -26.99 -12.97 -2.21
C ASP A 103 -26.14 -11.69 -2.11
N GLU A 104 -26.71 -10.52 -2.44
CA GLU A 104 -26.03 -9.22 -2.37
C GLU A 104 -25.61 -8.81 -0.95
N LYS A 105 -26.20 -9.44 0.07
CA LYS A 105 -25.83 -9.26 1.49
C LYS A 105 -24.67 -10.16 1.92
N ASP A 106 -24.31 -11.15 1.11
CA ASP A 106 -23.19 -12.05 1.39
C ASP A 106 -21.86 -11.31 1.22
N VAL A 107 -20.78 -11.90 1.74
CA VAL A 107 -19.44 -11.39 1.44
C VAL A 107 -19.16 -11.47 -0.06
N PRO A 108 -18.41 -10.53 -0.64
CA PRO A 108 -18.00 -10.59 -2.03
C PRO A 108 -17.44 -11.96 -2.43
N ARG A 109 -17.92 -12.46 -3.56
CA ARG A 109 -17.46 -13.71 -4.16
C ARG A 109 -16.87 -13.48 -5.55
N GLY A 110 -15.87 -14.27 -5.91
CA GLY A 110 -15.15 -14.14 -7.18
C GLY A 110 -14.56 -12.74 -7.38
N SER A 111 -13.99 -12.20 -6.30
CA SER A 111 -13.40 -10.86 -6.24
C SER A 111 -12.28 -10.72 -7.27
N THR A 112 -12.34 -9.64 -8.03
CA THR A 112 -11.35 -9.26 -9.04
C THR A 112 -10.96 -7.80 -8.82
N PHE A 113 -9.70 -7.49 -9.08
CA PHE A 113 -9.10 -6.20 -8.75
C PHE A 113 -8.55 -5.55 -9.99
N HIS A 114 -8.82 -4.26 -10.16
CA HIS A 114 -8.45 -3.54 -11.37
C HIS A 114 -7.92 -2.15 -11.05
N ILE A 115 -7.01 -1.67 -11.87
CA ILE A 115 -6.76 -0.24 -12.00
C ILE A 115 -7.70 0.33 -13.07
N PHE A 116 -8.43 1.37 -12.70
CA PHE A 116 -9.28 2.15 -13.58
C PHE A 116 -8.69 3.53 -13.83
N LYS A 117 -8.85 4.04 -15.05
CA LYS A 117 -8.53 5.42 -15.43
C LYS A 117 -9.48 5.91 -16.49
N GLY A 118 -10.07 7.10 -16.29
CA GLY A 118 -11.09 7.64 -17.18
C GLY A 118 -12.32 6.73 -17.28
N GLY A 119 -12.67 6.05 -16.19
CA GLY A 119 -13.83 5.14 -16.12
C GLY A 119 -13.65 3.82 -16.88
N LYS A 120 -12.45 3.49 -17.37
CA LYS A 120 -12.14 2.22 -18.03
C LYS A 120 -11.13 1.43 -17.21
N SER A 121 -11.28 0.11 -17.16
CA SER A 121 -10.22 -0.76 -16.66
C SER A 121 -9.03 -0.67 -17.60
N VAL A 122 -7.88 -0.28 -17.07
CA VAL A 122 -6.61 -0.18 -17.82
C VAL A 122 -5.63 -1.28 -17.42
N LEU A 123 -5.85 -1.92 -16.27
CA LEU A 123 -5.06 -3.04 -15.78
C LEU A 123 -5.94 -3.93 -14.89
N GLU A 124 -5.83 -5.23 -15.08
CA GLU A 124 -6.30 -6.24 -14.13
C GLU A 124 -5.11 -6.66 -13.25
N LEU A 125 -5.33 -6.74 -11.94
CA LEU A 125 -4.31 -7.20 -11.01
C LEU A 125 -4.37 -8.73 -10.92
N PRO A 126 -3.25 -9.40 -10.61
CA PRO A 126 -3.25 -10.82 -10.29
C PRO A 126 -4.23 -11.17 -9.16
N ASP A 127 -4.59 -12.44 -9.04
CA ASP A 127 -5.40 -12.91 -7.93
C ASP A 127 -4.64 -12.79 -6.60
N ALA A 128 -5.22 -12.08 -5.62
CA ALA A 128 -4.66 -11.94 -4.28
C ALA A 128 -4.93 -13.15 -3.38
N PHE A 129 -5.93 -13.97 -3.70
CA PHE A 129 -6.49 -14.95 -2.76
C PHE A 129 -6.29 -16.41 -3.19
N ASP A 130 -5.39 -16.66 -4.14
CA ASP A 130 -5.01 -18.02 -4.58
C ASP A 130 -6.24 -18.87 -4.97
N GLY A 131 -7.16 -18.28 -5.74
CA GLY A 131 -8.38 -18.90 -6.25
C GLY A 131 -9.54 -18.97 -5.26
N GLN A 132 -9.38 -18.44 -4.05
CA GLN A 132 -10.43 -18.52 -3.03
C GLN A 132 -11.61 -17.62 -3.38
N ALA A 133 -12.76 -18.25 -3.60
CA ALA A 133 -13.93 -17.56 -4.13
C ALA A 133 -14.62 -16.65 -3.11
N ALA A 134 -14.48 -16.83 -1.80
CA ALA A 134 -15.21 -16.09 -0.77
C ALA A 134 -14.26 -15.22 0.06
N CYS A 135 -13.68 -14.22 -0.59
CA CYS A 135 -12.69 -13.31 0.00
C CYS A 135 -12.96 -11.87 -0.40
N TRP A 136 -12.69 -10.96 0.53
CA TRP A 136 -12.96 -9.53 0.35
C TRP A 136 -11.87 -8.66 0.95
N VAL A 137 -11.85 -7.41 0.51
CA VAL A 137 -10.91 -6.40 0.98
C VAL A 137 -11.48 -5.70 2.20
N GLU A 138 -10.69 -5.66 3.27
CA GLU A 138 -10.96 -4.87 4.47
C GLU A 138 -10.31 -3.49 4.36
N ALA A 139 -9.06 -3.46 3.88
CA ALA A 139 -8.31 -2.23 3.71
C ALA A 139 -7.23 -2.38 2.64
N VAL A 140 -6.80 -1.25 2.08
CA VAL A 140 -5.61 -1.16 1.25
C VAL A 140 -4.69 -0.05 1.76
N SER A 141 -3.39 -0.23 1.56
CA SER A 141 -2.39 0.82 1.71
C SER A 141 -1.57 0.91 0.43
N PHE A 142 -1.24 2.13 0.01
CA PHE A 142 -0.46 2.42 -1.19
C PHE A 142 0.87 3.03 -0.76
N LYS A 143 1.96 2.27 -0.88
CA LYS A 143 3.28 2.69 -0.41
C LYS A 143 4.39 2.06 -1.25
N ASP A 144 5.46 2.80 -1.46
CA ASP A 144 6.72 2.22 -1.94
C ASP A 144 7.36 1.40 -0.81
N LEU A 145 7.33 0.07 -0.94
CA LEU A 145 7.79 -0.86 0.09
C LEU A 145 9.26 -1.26 -0.09
N ASN A 146 9.81 -1.08 -1.29
CA ASN A 146 11.18 -1.49 -1.62
C ASN A 146 12.15 -0.34 -1.90
N GLY A 147 11.68 0.89 -1.90
CA GLY A 147 12.47 2.10 -2.11
C GLY A 147 12.84 2.34 -3.57
N ASP A 148 12.14 1.74 -4.53
CA ASP A 148 12.43 1.89 -5.96
C ASP A 148 11.71 3.08 -6.63
N GLY A 149 10.95 3.84 -5.84
CA GLY A 149 10.17 5.00 -6.26
C GLY A 149 8.82 4.64 -6.88
N LYS A 150 8.39 3.37 -6.89
CA LYS A 150 7.08 2.94 -7.37
C LYS A 150 6.21 2.54 -6.20
N THR A 151 4.95 2.92 -6.28
CA THR A 151 3.99 2.61 -5.23
C THR A 151 3.48 1.18 -5.40
N ASP A 152 3.77 0.33 -4.42
CA ASP A 152 3.20 -1.00 -4.23
C ASP A 152 1.85 -0.91 -3.50
N ILE A 153 1.13 -2.03 -3.43
CA ILE A 153 -0.16 -2.12 -2.77
C ILE A 153 -0.10 -3.19 -1.69
N ILE A 154 -0.39 -2.83 -0.45
CA ILE A 154 -0.74 -3.77 0.61
C ILE A 154 -2.26 -3.92 0.59
N MET A 155 -2.74 -5.16 0.47
CA MET A 155 -4.14 -5.52 0.62
C MET A 155 -4.30 -6.32 1.92
N ALA A 156 -5.08 -5.77 2.84
CA ALA A 156 -5.60 -6.52 3.97
C ALA A 156 -6.96 -7.09 3.58
N GLY A 157 -7.08 -8.41 3.56
CA GLY A 157 -8.29 -9.11 3.17
C GLY A 157 -8.71 -10.14 4.22
N SER A 158 -9.90 -10.66 4.01
CA SER A 158 -10.52 -11.70 4.82
C SER A 158 -11.15 -12.73 3.90
N CYS A 159 -11.13 -14.00 4.29
CA CYS A 159 -11.74 -15.10 3.55
C CYS A 159 -12.70 -15.92 4.44
N LEU A 160 -13.63 -16.66 3.81
CA LEU A 160 -14.75 -17.43 4.40
C LEU A 160 -15.99 -16.60 4.78
N ALA A 161 -16.99 -17.22 5.42
CA ALA A 161 -18.16 -16.49 5.89
C ALA A 161 -17.77 -15.55 7.06
N ALA A 162 -18.41 -14.37 7.12
CA ALA A 162 -18.02 -13.27 8.02
C ALA A 162 -17.91 -13.60 9.53
N LYS A 163 -18.49 -14.72 10.01
CA LYS A 163 -18.36 -15.15 11.41
C LYS A 163 -17.10 -15.96 11.71
N ASP A 164 -16.55 -16.64 10.70
CA ASP A 164 -15.40 -17.55 10.83
C ASP A 164 -14.26 -17.12 9.89
N SER A 165 -14.18 -15.82 9.61
CA SER A 165 -13.23 -15.29 8.65
C SER A 165 -11.82 -15.28 9.18
N TYR A 166 -10.85 -15.62 8.33
CA TYR A 166 -9.43 -15.47 8.64
C TYR A 166 -8.77 -14.44 7.71
N PRO A 167 -7.68 -13.78 8.16
CA PRO A 167 -6.98 -12.82 7.32
C PRO A 167 -6.36 -13.51 6.10
N SER A 168 -6.55 -12.91 4.94
CA SER A 168 -5.93 -13.31 3.68
C SER A 168 -5.37 -12.05 3.05
N ASN A 169 -4.08 -11.86 3.24
CA ASN A 169 -3.39 -10.61 2.93
C ASN A 169 -2.54 -10.81 1.68
N ALA A 170 -2.42 -9.76 0.87
CA ALA A 170 -1.61 -9.79 -0.33
C ALA A 170 -0.77 -8.52 -0.50
N VAL A 171 0.41 -8.67 -1.08
CA VAL A 171 1.22 -7.55 -1.55
C VAL A 171 1.28 -7.59 -3.07
N TYR A 172 0.96 -6.47 -3.69
CA TYR A 172 1.15 -6.26 -5.11
C TYR A 172 2.37 -5.38 -5.35
N VAL A 173 3.36 -5.93 -6.02
CA VAL A 173 4.60 -5.26 -6.37
C VAL A 173 4.45 -4.54 -7.71
N ASN A 174 4.74 -3.25 -7.72
CA ASN A 174 4.65 -2.41 -8.91
C ASN A 174 5.95 -2.44 -9.71
N ASN A 175 5.94 -3.15 -10.83
CA ASN A 175 7.10 -3.22 -11.74
C ASN A 175 7.10 -2.11 -12.81
N GLY A 176 6.34 -1.03 -12.60
CA GLY A 176 6.27 0.17 -13.45
C GLY A 176 5.29 0.09 -14.61
N SER A 177 4.95 -1.12 -15.09
CA SER A 177 3.93 -1.33 -16.14
C SER A 177 2.79 -2.25 -15.71
N ARG A 178 3.01 -3.05 -14.67
CA ARG A 178 2.08 -4.07 -14.16
C ARG A 178 2.33 -4.29 -12.68
N PHE A 179 1.38 -4.97 -12.04
CA PHE A 179 1.56 -5.50 -10.70
C PHE A 179 1.84 -7.01 -10.74
N THR A 180 2.69 -7.49 -9.84
CA THR A 180 2.89 -8.91 -9.56
C THR A 180 2.56 -9.21 -8.10
N THR A 181 2.26 -10.45 -7.79
CA THR A 181 2.08 -10.92 -6.41
C THR A 181 2.62 -12.34 -6.29
N ASP A 182 3.00 -12.75 -5.08
CA ASP A 182 3.54 -14.08 -4.81
C ASP A 182 2.69 -14.76 -3.72
N ALA A 183 2.02 -15.85 -4.07
CA ALA A 183 1.12 -16.56 -3.17
C ALA A 183 1.85 -17.20 -1.98
N GLU A 184 3.08 -17.69 -2.17
CA GLU A 184 3.86 -18.29 -1.09
C GLU A 184 4.31 -17.22 -0.08
N ALA A 185 4.77 -16.07 -0.56
CA ALA A 185 5.13 -14.94 0.27
C ALA A 185 3.90 -14.38 1.00
N ASN A 186 2.78 -14.21 0.30
CA ASN A 186 1.51 -13.75 0.87
C ASN A 186 1.00 -14.68 1.98
N SER A 187 1.19 -15.99 1.85
CA SER A 187 0.80 -16.95 2.90
C SER A 187 1.43 -16.65 4.27
N LYS A 188 2.61 -16.00 4.30
CA LYS A 188 3.29 -15.60 5.53
C LYS A 188 2.62 -14.40 6.23
N LEU A 189 1.72 -13.72 5.54
CA LEU A 189 1.03 -12.53 6.03
C LEU A 189 -0.30 -12.87 6.72
N ASN A 190 -0.79 -14.11 6.65
CA ASN A 190 -2.15 -14.49 7.09
C ASN A 190 -2.40 -14.35 8.60
N GLU A 191 -1.36 -14.23 9.42
CA GLU A 191 -1.50 -13.98 10.87
C GLU A 191 -1.51 -12.48 11.22
N LEU A 192 -1.21 -11.61 10.25
CA LEU A 192 -1.06 -10.17 10.44
C LEU A 192 -2.42 -9.48 10.30
N LYS A 193 -2.77 -8.66 11.29
CA LYS A 193 -4.11 -8.06 11.43
C LYS A 193 -4.20 -6.59 11.04
N SER A 194 -3.11 -6.00 10.56
CA SER A 194 -3.09 -4.58 10.17
C SER A 194 -2.13 -4.34 9.00
N ALA A 195 -2.44 -3.33 8.19
CA ALA A 195 -1.58 -2.90 7.09
C ALA A 195 -0.16 -2.55 7.57
N LYS A 196 -0.03 -1.96 8.76
CA LYS A 196 1.28 -1.65 9.35
C LYS A 196 2.07 -2.93 9.70
N ALA A 197 1.41 -3.94 10.27
CA ALA A 197 2.08 -5.20 10.57
C ALA A 197 2.56 -5.91 9.29
N ILE A 198 1.75 -5.86 8.22
CA ILE A 198 2.12 -6.37 6.90
C ILE A 198 3.33 -5.60 6.36
N GLU A 199 3.30 -4.27 6.41
CA GLU A 199 4.42 -3.41 5.98
C GLU A 199 5.72 -3.74 6.73
N ASP A 200 5.67 -3.84 8.06
CA ASP A 200 6.83 -4.15 8.90
C ASP A 200 7.39 -5.56 8.56
N TYR A 201 6.52 -6.53 8.29
CA TYR A 201 6.93 -7.88 7.89
C TYR A 201 7.61 -7.88 6.52
N VAL A 202 7.00 -7.25 5.51
CA VAL A 202 7.55 -7.15 4.15
C VAL A 202 8.91 -6.46 4.17
N SER A 203 9.04 -5.37 4.93
CA SER A 203 10.29 -4.61 5.05
C SER A 203 11.44 -5.43 5.65
N SER A 204 11.13 -6.41 6.51
CA SER A 204 12.13 -7.31 7.10
C SER A 204 12.39 -8.57 6.26
N HIS A 205 11.55 -8.85 5.25
CA HIS A 205 11.60 -10.05 4.41
C HIS A 205 11.57 -9.73 2.92
N MET A 206 12.21 -8.63 2.52
CA MET A 206 12.11 -8.09 1.16
C MET A 206 12.36 -9.12 0.05
N LYS A 207 13.34 -10.01 0.23
CA LYS A 207 13.69 -11.05 -0.77
C LYS A 207 12.58 -12.05 -1.07
N SER A 208 11.57 -12.14 -0.21
CA SER A 208 10.41 -12.98 -0.44
C SER A 208 9.38 -12.31 -1.35
N PHE A 209 9.41 -10.97 -1.46
CA PHE A 209 8.40 -10.18 -2.17
C PHE A 209 8.94 -9.50 -3.44
N PHE A 210 10.22 -9.12 -3.46
CA PHE A 210 10.89 -8.37 -4.52
C PHE A 210 12.15 -9.10 -5.01
#